data_AF-A0A382I4L5-F1
#
_entry.id   AF-A0A382I4L5-F1
#
_cell.length_a   1.000
_cell.length_b   1.000
_cell.length_c   1.000
_cell.angle_alpha   90.00
_cell.angle_beta   90.00
_cell.angle_gamma   90.00
#
_symmetry.space_group_name_H-M   'P 1'
#
loop_
_entity.id
_entity.type
_entity.pdbx_description
1 polymer ?
#
loop_
_entity_poly.entity_id
_entity_poly.type
_entity_poly.pdbx_seq_one_letter_code
_entity_poly.pdbx_strand_id
1 'polypeptide(L)'
;MKQTSFIAVIVCLVFSCISSPGGGPDPTGLSTIMAGNTTQTPDESDFHITVLDQNLEEPMEFDIFSDGRILFVERRGKVKIYDPSEESTRTISNLPVQYTHVDKNYEHKLEDGLLGVAIDPDYDSNSWVYIYYSPVGEKPKQNLSRFELDNDSLHLRTEKVMLEVPVQRDECCHSGGSLEFGPDGNLFISIGDNTNPFNSDGFAPIDERPSRLAWDARRSSSNTNDLRGKILRIRPEDDGSYTIPEGNLFFPGRPDTRPEIYVMGCRNPFRIS
;
A
#
# COMPACT_ATOMS: atom_id res chain seq x y z
N MET A 1 -16.99 36.23 -11.67
CA MET A 1 -15.68 35.57 -11.80
C MET A 1 -15.68 34.41 -10.84
N LYS A 2 -15.85 33.17 -11.34
CA LYS A 2 -15.72 31.97 -10.53
C LYS A 2 -14.24 31.64 -10.46
N GLN A 3 -13.64 31.70 -9.27
CA GLN A 3 -12.31 31.18 -9.03
C GLN A 3 -12.41 29.66 -9.09
N THR A 4 -11.80 29.08 -10.12
CA THR A 4 -11.56 27.63 -10.19
C THR A 4 -10.40 27.35 -9.23
N SER A 5 -10.70 26.93 -8.01
CA SER A 5 -9.69 26.43 -7.08
C SER A 5 -9.36 24.99 -7.47
N PHE A 6 -8.13 24.76 -7.94
CA PHE A 6 -7.60 23.41 -8.08
C PHE A 6 -7.24 22.90 -6.67
N ILE A 7 -7.94 21.87 -6.21
CA ILE A 7 -7.53 21.12 -5.02
C ILE A 7 -6.39 20.20 -5.48
N ALA A 8 -5.15 20.62 -5.26
CA ALA A 8 -4.00 19.73 -5.35
C ALA A 8 -3.87 19.02 -4.00
N VAL A 9 -4.20 17.72 -3.95
CA VAL A 9 -3.83 16.86 -2.81
C VAL A 9 -2.33 16.60 -2.93
N ILE A 10 -1.51 17.47 -2.36
CA ILE A 10 -0.06 17.29 -2.33
C ILE A 10 0.29 16.41 -1.13
N VAL A 11 0.74 15.18 -1.40
CA VAL A 11 1.52 14.39 -0.44
C VAL A 11 2.97 14.84 -0.57
N CYS A 12 3.44 15.69 0.36
CA CYS A 12 4.84 16.10 0.40
C CYS A 12 5.72 14.93 0.88
N LEU A 13 6.44 14.30 -0.06
CA LEU A 13 7.58 13.43 0.26
C LEU A 13 8.84 14.30 0.41
N VAL A 14 9.32 14.44 1.64
CA VAL A 14 10.59 15.13 1.92
C VAL A 14 11.75 14.15 1.66
N PHE A 15 12.38 14.24 0.49
CA PHE A 15 13.69 13.63 0.25
C PHE A 15 14.80 14.60 0.65
N SER A 16 15.55 14.27 1.70
CA SER A 16 16.80 14.96 2.02
C SER A 16 17.93 14.39 1.16
N CYS A 17 18.26 15.07 0.06
CA CYS A 17 19.50 14.81 -0.68
C CYS A 17 20.64 15.62 -0.08
N ILE A 18 21.58 14.94 0.58
CA ILE A 18 22.88 15.50 0.96
C ILE A 18 23.69 15.68 -0.31
N SER A 19 23.94 16.92 -0.73
CA SER A 19 24.88 17.22 -1.81
C SER A 19 26.31 17.34 -1.25
N SER A 20 27.25 16.60 -1.84
CA SER A 20 28.69 16.84 -1.70
C SER A 20 29.18 17.60 -2.94
N PRO A 21 30.09 18.58 -2.82
CA PRO A 21 30.62 19.29 -3.97
C PRO A 21 31.86 18.57 -4.53
N GLY A 22 31.88 18.31 -5.83
CA GLY A 22 33.05 17.80 -6.54
C GLY A 22 32.85 17.85 -8.04
N GLY A 23 33.17 18.99 -8.64
CA GLY A 23 33.00 19.26 -10.07
C GLY A 23 34.12 18.67 -10.93
N GLY A 24 33.71 18.10 -12.07
CA GLY A 24 34.52 17.86 -13.26
C GLY A 24 33.59 17.86 -14.49
N PRO A 25 34.00 18.38 -15.66
CA PRO A 25 33.12 18.47 -16.81
C PRO A 25 32.96 17.10 -17.49
N ASP A 26 31.71 16.66 -17.69
CA ASP A 26 31.36 15.47 -18.48
C ASP A 26 31.13 15.85 -19.95
N PRO A 27 31.86 15.27 -20.93
CA PRO A 27 31.85 15.71 -22.33
C PRO A 27 30.88 14.92 -23.22
N THR A 28 29.65 14.66 -22.76
CA THR A 28 28.63 13.99 -23.60
C THR A 28 27.35 14.80 -23.65
N GLY A 29 27.06 15.37 -24.82
CA GLY A 29 25.85 16.15 -25.12
C GLY A 29 24.57 15.32 -25.12
N LEU A 30 24.12 14.92 -23.94
CA LEU A 30 22.75 14.48 -23.68
C LEU A 30 21.98 15.70 -23.19
N SER A 31 20.98 16.13 -23.96
CA SER A 31 20.08 17.21 -23.56
C SER A 31 19.18 16.71 -22.42
N THR A 32 19.60 16.98 -21.19
CA THR A 32 18.73 16.88 -20.01
C THR A 32 17.52 17.78 -20.24
N ILE A 33 16.31 17.20 -20.23
CA ILE A 33 15.09 17.97 -20.05
C ILE A 33 15.22 18.57 -18.64
N MET A 34 15.57 19.85 -18.57
CA MET A 34 15.67 20.58 -17.31
C MET A 34 14.26 20.69 -16.74
N ALA A 35 13.90 19.78 -15.84
CA ALA A 35 12.87 20.07 -14.85
C ALA A 35 13.25 21.41 -14.19
N GLY A 36 12.28 22.31 -14.08
CA GLY A 36 12.49 23.69 -13.66
C GLY A 36 13.43 23.78 -12.47
N ASN A 37 14.42 24.67 -12.58
CA ASN A 37 15.49 24.87 -11.63
C ASN A 37 14.97 25.58 -10.35
N THR A 38 14.01 24.98 -9.65
CA THR A 38 13.52 25.47 -8.36
C THR A 38 14.36 24.84 -7.26
N THR A 39 15.51 25.45 -6.96
CA THR A 39 16.42 25.04 -5.88
C THR A 39 15.90 25.38 -4.48
N GLN A 40 14.72 25.99 -4.37
CA GLN A 40 14.12 26.35 -3.10
C GLN A 40 12.90 25.47 -2.83
N THR A 41 12.96 24.69 -1.76
CA THR A 41 11.80 24.00 -1.20
C THR A 41 10.73 25.04 -0.86
N PRO A 42 9.46 24.85 -1.25
CA PRO A 42 8.37 25.74 -0.85
C PRO A 42 8.32 25.91 0.66
N ASP A 43 7.94 27.10 1.13
CA ASP A 43 7.76 27.35 2.55
C ASP A 43 6.49 26.63 3.05
N GLU A 44 6.43 26.21 4.32
CA GLU A 44 5.20 25.61 4.87
C GLU A 44 4.00 26.55 4.74
N SER A 45 4.23 27.87 4.79
CA SER A 45 3.19 28.88 4.59
C SER A 45 2.66 28.98 3.16
N ASP A 46 3.32 28.36 2.18
CA ASP A 46 2.82 28.23 0.81
C ASP A 46 1.69 27.18 0.71
N PHE A 47 1.46 26.39 1.76
CA PHE A 47 0.43 25.35 1.81
C PHE A 47 -0.77 25.76 2.65
N HIS A 48 -1.96 25.44 2.14
CA HIS A 48 -3.22 25.58 2.87
C HIS A 48 -3.86 24.21 3.09
N ILE A 49 -4.14 23.87 4.35
CA ILE A 49 -4.84 22.63 4.71
C ILE A 49 -6.34 22.89 4.70
N THR A 50 -7.08 22.17 3.85
CA THR A 50 -8.54 22.14 3.86
C THR A 50 -9.01 20.80 4.40
N VAL A 51 -9.86 20.84 5.42
CA VAL A 51 -10.43 19.62 6.00
C VAL A 51 -11.65 19.22 5.19
N LEU A 52 -11.57 18.08 4.50
CA LEU A 52 -12.64 17.55 3.64
C LEU A 52 -13.67 16.75 4.45
N ASP A 53 -13.22 16.02 5.47
CA ASP A 53 -14.07 15.24 6.37
C ASP A 53 -13.39 15.06 7.74
N GLN A 54 -14.16 14.71 8.78
CA GLN A 54 -13.70 14.50 10.15
C GLN A 54 -14.42 13.32 10.80
N ASN A 55 -13.91 12.85 11.95
CA ASN A 55 -14.47 11.71 12.70
C ASN A 55 -14.46 10.38 11.90
N LEU A 56 -13.44 10.19 11.08
CA LEU A 56 -13.17 8.93 10.36
C LEU A 56 -12.69 7.84 11.32
N GLU A 57 -13.00 6.58 11.00
CA GLU A 57 -12.63 5.40 11.79
C GLU A 57 -11.34 4.77 11.26
N GLU A 58 -10.19 5.31 11.68
CA GLU A 58 -8.87 4.77 11.31
C GLU A 58 -8.68 4.73 9.76
N PRO A 59 -8.72 5.88 9.06
CA PRO A 59 -8.49 5.92 7.61
C PRO A 59 -7.07 5.44 7.27
N MET A 60 -6.94 4.60 6.25
CA MET A 60 -5.69 3.89 5.94
C MET A 60 -5.05 4.34 4.63
N GLU A 61 -5.79 4.21 3.52
CA GLU A 61 -5.31 4.54 2.17
C GLU A 61 -6.42 5.19 1.35
N PHE A 62 -6.02 5.99 0.36
CA PHE A 62 -6.89 6.64 -0.59
C PHE A 62 -6.25 6.69 -1.97
N ASP A 63 -7.09 6.76 -2.98
CA ASP A 63 -6.74 7.01 -4.38
C ASP A 63 -7.77 7.97 -5.01
N ILE A 64 -7.43 8.58 -6.15
CA ILE A 64 -8.19 9.68 -6.75
C ILE A 64 -8.68 9.25 -8.14
N PHE A 65 -10.00 9.35 -8.36
CA PHE A 65 -10.60 9.14 -9.68
C PHE A 65 -10.18 10.24 -10.66
N SER A 66 -10.31 9.97 -11.97
CA SER A 66 -10.03 10.93 -13.04
C SER A 66 -10.87 12.22 -12.95
N ASP A 67 -12.05 12.14 -12.32
CA ASP A 67 -12.96 13.26 -12.07
C ASP A 67 -12.69 14.03 -10.75
N GLY A 68 -11.68 13.62 -9.97
CA GLY A 68 -11.27 14.26 -8.72
C GLY A 68 -12.01 13.79 -7.46
N ARG A 69 -12.95 12.85 -7.58
CA ARG A 69 -13.50 12.16 -6.40
C ARG A 69 -12.40 11.33 -5.74
N ILE A 70 -12.51 11.12 -4.43
CA ILE A 70 -11.50 10.40 -3.65
C ILE A 70 -12.10 9.09 -3.14
N LEU A 71 -11.56 7.96 -3.56
CA LEU A 71 -11.84 6.65 -2.97
C LEU A 71 -10.91 6.44 -1.79
N PHE A 72 -11.43 6.05 -0.62
CA PHE A 72 -10.60 5.74 0.53
C PHE A 72 -11.18 4.66 1.41
N VAL A 73 -10.32 4.06 2.23
CA VAL A 73 -10.69 2.96 3.11
C VAL A 73 -10.37 3.23 4.57
N GLU A 74 -11.20 2.67 5.44
CA GLU A 74 -11.05 2.70 6.88
C GLU A 74 -10.73 1.30 7.39
N ARG A 75 -9.80 1.17 8.35
CA ARG A 75 -9.24 -0.11 8.81
C ARG A 75 -10.29 -1.14 9.22
N ARG A 76 -11.45 -0.67 9.70
CA ARG A 76 -12.57 -1.49 10.17
C ARG A 76 -13.49 -2.02 9.07
N GLY A 77 -13.18 -1.77 7.80
CA GLY A 77 -13.84 -2.38 6.64
C GLY A 77 -14.67 -1.43 5.78
N LYS A 78 -14.84 -0.16 6.19
CA LYS A 78 -15.63 0.81 5.40
C LYS A 78 -14.84 1.27 4.17
N VAL A 79 -15.50 1.25 3.02
CA VAL A 79 -15.03 1.83 1.76
C VAL A 79 -15.87 3.06 1.49
N LYS A 80 -15.22 4.20 1.25
CA LYS A 80 -15.86 5.51 1.17
C LYS A 80 -15.43 6.26 -0.08
N ILE A 81 -16.33 7.10 -0.57
CA ILE A 81 -16.04 8.10 -1.60
C ILE A 81 -16.31 9.48 -1.02
N TYR A 82 -15.37 10.41 -1.20
CA TYR A 82 -15.60 11.84 -1.04
C TYR A 82 -15.84 12.48 -2.41
N ASP A 83 -16.94 13.23 -2.52
CA ASP A 83 -17.30 13.98 -3.72
C ASP A 83 -17.07 15.48 -3.49
N PRO A 84 -16.08 16.11 -4.19
CA PRO A 84 -15.81 17.53 -4.03
C PRO A 84 -16.91 18.44 -4.60
N SER A 85 -17.79 17.94 -5.47
CA SER A 85 -18.90 18.72 -6.01
C SER A 85 -20.07 18.80 -5.03
N GLU A 86 -20.24 17.78 -4.20
CA GLU A 86 -21.24 17.71 -3.13
C GLU A 86 -20.67 18.13 -1.77
N GLU A 87 -19.35 18.30 -1.67
CA GLU A 87 -18.59 18.50 -0.43
C GLU A 87 -18.97 17.47 0.64
N SER A 88 -19.16 16.21 0.24
CA SER A 88 -19.69 15.17 1.12
C SER A 88 -18.99 13.82 0.97
N THR A 89 -18.92 13.08 2.07
CA THR A 89 -18.43 11.70 2.11
C THR A 89 -19.60 10.72 2.22
N ARG A 90 -19.52 9.64 1.47
CA ARG A 90 -20.45 8.51 1.55
C ARG A 90 -19.74 7.19 1.71
N THR A 91 -20.30 6.34 2.55
CA THR A 91 -19.87 4.94 2.66
C THR A 91 -20.55 4.16 1.53
N ILE A 92 -19.75 3.60 0.63
CA ILE A 92 -20.24 2.86 -0.54
C ILE A 92 -20.27 1.35 -0.33
N SER A 93 -19.51 0.85 0.65
CA SER A 93 -19.49 -0.55 1.03
C SER A 93 -18.89 -0.75 2.42
N ASN A 94 -19.08 -1.95 2.95
CA ASN A 94 -18.48 -2.41 4.19
C ASN A 94 -18.00 -3.86 4.02
N LEU A 95 -16.69 -4.03 3.89
CA LEU A 95 -16.04 -5.33 3.70
C LEU A 95 -15.82 -5.99 5.07
N PRO A 96 -16.25 -7.25 5.27
CA PRO A 96 -15.92 -7.99 6.49
C PRO A 96 -14.42 -8.24 6.58
N VAL A 97 -13.77 -7.63 7.58
CA VAL A 97 -12.34 -7.77 7.81
C VAL A 97 -12.05 -8.25 9.23
N GLN A 98 -10.95 -8.99 9.39
CA GLN A 98 -10.38 -9.24 10.70
C GLN A 98 -9.62 -7.99 11.15
N TYR A 99 -10.21 -7.19 12.03
CA TYR A 99 -9.55 -6.03 12.65
C TYR A 99 -9.52 -6.12 14.19
N THR A 100 -10.29 -7.05 14.75
CA THR A 100 -10.36 -7.37 16.18
C THR A 100 -9.70 -8.71 16.42
N HIS A 101 -8.39 -8.72 16.63
CA HIS A 101 -7.80 -9.81 17.40
C HIS A 101 -7.28 -9.24 18.70
N VAL A 102 -7.44 -10.06 19.72
CA VAL A 102 -7.08 -9.75 21.09
C VAL A 102 -5.75 -10.48 21.28
N ASP A 103 -4.66 -9.73 21.47
CA ASP A 103 -3.40 -10.38 21.82
C ASP A 103 -3.53 -11.11 23.18
N LYS A 104 -2.52 -11.87 23.58
CA LYS A 104 -2.55 -12.63 24.85
C LYS A 104 -2.76 -11.76 26.10
N ASN A 105 -2.60 -10.43 25.98
CA ASN A 105 -2.74 -9.46 27.05
C ASN A 105 -4.06 -8.67 27.01
N TYR A 106 -5.00 -9.07 26.15
CA TYR A 106 -6.28 -8.41 25.98
C TYR A 106 -6.22 -7.00 25.39
N GLU A 107 -5.17 -6.67 24.63
CA GLU A 107 -5.00 -5.36 24.01
C GLU A 107 -5.29 -5.41 22.50
N HIS A 108 -6.00 -4.39 21.99
CA HIS A 108 -6.30 -4.23 20.57
C HIS A 108 -5.08 -3.68 19.82
N LYS A 109 -4.08 -4.53 19.56
CA LYS A 109 -2.79 -4.11 18.99
C LYS A 109 -2.52 -4.62 17.58
N LEU A 110 -3.43 -5.38 16.97
CA LEU A 110 -3.22 -5.81 15.59
C LEU A 110 -3.45 -4.67 14.60
N GLU A 111 -2.56 -4.61 13.61
CA GLU A 111 -2.59 -3.68 12.48
C GLU A 111 -3.43 -4.22 11.31
N ASP A 112 -4.06 -5.39 11.48
CA ASP A 112 -4.94 -6.02 10.50
C ASP A 112 -6.22 -5.21 10.25
N GLY A 113 -6.82 -5.42 9.08
CA GLY A 113 -8.07 -4.79 8.68
C GLY A 113 -8.15 -4.59 7.17
N LEU A 114 -8.83 -3.54 6.76
CA LEU A 114 -8.85 -3.04 5.39
C LEU A 114 -7.70 -2.03 5.23
N LEU A 115 -6.66 -2.38 4.46
CA LEU A 115 -5.36 -1.72 4.54
C LEU A 115 -5.06 -0.84 3.33
N GLY A 116 -5.24 -1.38 2.14
CA GLY A 116 -4.90 -0.67 0.92
C GLY A 116 -5.98 -0.67 -0.14
N VAL A 117 -5.95 0.36 -0.99
CA VAL A 117 -6.85 0.56 -2.11
C VAL A 117 -6.12 1.22 -3.28
N ALA A 118 -6.38 0.73 -4.49
CA ALA A 118 -5.92 1.37 -5.73
C ALA A 118 -7.02 1.28 -6.80
N ILE A 119 -7.19 2.35 -7.57
CA ILE A 119 -8.08 2.43 -8.73
C ILE A 119 -7.30 1.94 -9.95
N ASP A 120 -7.91 1.08 -10.76
CA ASP A 120 -7.28 0.63 -12.00
C ASP A 120 -7.04 1.84 -12.94
N PRO A 121 -5.88 1.97 -13.60
CA PRO A 121 -5.64 3.07 -14.55
C PRO A 121 -6.67 3.14 -15.68
N ASP A 122 -7.28 2.00 -16.03
CA ASP A 122 -8.34 1.88 -17.04
C ASP A 122 -9.75 1.81 -16.40
N TYR A 123 -9.93 2.29 -15.16
CA TYR A 123 -11.19 2.26 -14.40
C TYR A 123 -12.40 2.78 -15.19
N ASP A 124 -12.24 3.85 -15.98
CA ASP A 124 -13.32 4.42 -16.79
C ASP A 124 -13.84 3.44 -17.87
N SER A 125 -13.07 2.39 -18.18
CA SER A 125 -13.45 1.32 -19.11
C SER A 125 -13.79 -0.01 -18.43
N ASN A 126 -13.15 -0.35 -17.32
CA ASN A 126 -13.25 -1.67 -16.69
C ASN A 126 -13.95 -1.67 -15.32
N SER A 127 -14.09 -0.50 -14.68
CA SER A 127 -14.68 -0.33 -13.34
C SER A 127 -13.96 -1.13 -12.25
N TRP A 128 -12.65 -1.36 -12.37
CA TRP A 128 -11.90 -2.18 -11.41
C TRP A 128 -11.21 -1.36 -10.32
N VAL A 129 -11.24 -1.90 -9.12
CA VAL A 129 -10.43 -1.45 -7.99
C VAL A 129 -9.77 -2.64 -7.31
N TYR A 130 -8.63 -2.40 -6.68
CA TYR A 130 -7.85 -3.40 -5.98
C TYR A 130 -7.82 -3.06 -4.50
N ILE A 131 -8.00 -4.08 -3.68
CA ILE A 131 -8.07 -3.93 -2.23
C ILE A 131 -7.13 -4.93 -1.58
N TYR A 132 -6.30 -4.45 -0.67
CA TYR A 132 -5.47 -5.29 0.20
C TYR A 132 -6.05 -5.31 1.62
N TYR A 133 -6.45 -6.49 2.10
CA TYR A 133 -7.21 -6.60 3.33
C TYR A 133 -7.01 -7.94 4.06
N SER A 134 -7.39 -7.93 5.34
CA SER A 134 -7.38 -9.08 6.25
C SER A 134 -8.73 -9.78 6.23
N PRO A 135 -8.93 -10.87 5.46
CA PRO A 135 -10.20 -11.57 5.48
C PRO A 135 -10.49 -12.19 6.85
N VAL A 136 -11.78 -12.27 7.17
CA VAL A 136 -12.29 -13.07 8.29
C VAL A 136 -12.10 -14.56 7.99
N GLY A 137 -11.78 -15.35 9.01
CA GLY A 137 -11.61 -16.80 8.88
C GLY A 137 -10.47 -17.36 9.73
N GLU A 138 -10.35 -18.68 9.72
CA GLU A 138 -9.41 -19.41 10.59
C GLU A 138 -7.95 -19.33 10.13
N LYS A 139 -7.71 -19.29 8.81
CA LYS A 139 -6.35 -19.21 8.24
C LYS A 139 -5.87 -17.75 8.27
N PRO A 140 -4.83 -17.40 9.03
CA PRO A 140 -4.31 -16.04 9.07
C PRO A 140 -3.61 -15.71 7.75
N LYS A 141 -4.16 -14.73 7.03
CA LYS A 141 -3.65 -14.24 5.75
C LYS A 141 -4.07 -12.79 5.51
N GLN A 142 -3.40 -12.16 4.55
CA GLN A 142 -3.89 -10.99 3.81
C GLN A 142 -4.25 -11.41 2.39
N ASN A 143 -5.25 -10.77 1.81
CA ASN A 143 -5.64 -10.94 0.42
C ASN A 143 -5.38 -9.64 -0.33
N LEU A 144 -4.76 -9.74 -1.51
CA LEU A 144 -4.97 -8.78 -2.59
C LEU A 144 -6.12 -9.29 -3.45
N SER A 145 -7.17 -8.50 -3.58
CA SER A 145 -8.33 -8.84 -4.40
C SER A 145 -8.71 -7.70 -5.35
N ARG A 146 -9.16 -8.06 -6.55
CA ARG A 146 -9.84 -7.15 -7.48
C ARG A 146 -11.35 -7.20 -7.26
N PHE A 147 -11.99 -6.05 -7.34
CA PHE A 147 -13.45 -5.90 -7.30
C PHE A 147 -13.92 -4.99 -8.44
N GLU A 148 -15.20 -5.10 -8.76
CA GLU A 148 -15.88 -4.11 -9.61
C GLU A 148 -16.51 -3.04 -8.70
N LEU A 149 -16.25 -1.77 -9.02
CA LEU A 149 -16.86 -0.59 -8.43
C LEU A 149 -17.52 0.20 -9.56
N ASP A 150 -18.84 0.20 -9.61
CA ASP A 150 -19.61 0.99 -10.57
C ASP A 150 -20.75 1.70 -9.85
N ASN A 151 -21.24 2.81 -10.43
CA ASN A 151 -22.34 3.60 -9.85
C ASN A 151 -22.14 3.90 -8.35
N ASP A 152 -20.86 4.09 -7.97
CA ASP A 152 -20.40 4.30 -6.61
C ASP A 152 -20.87 3.24 -5.61
N SER A 153 -20.86 1.99 -6.05
CA SER A 153 -21.12 0.81 -5.27
C SER A 153 -20.01 -0.19 -5.52
N LEU A 154 -19.39 -0.70 -4.44
CA LEU A 154 -18.41 -1.77 -4.55
C LEU A 154 -19.14 -3.13 -4.52
N HIS A 155 -19.08 -3.87 -5.62
CA HIS A 155 -19.79 -5.14 -5.77
C HIS A 155 -19.02 -6.30 -5.15
N LEU A 156 -19.21 -6.54 -3.85
CA LEU A 156 -18.44 -7.58 -3.12
C LEU A 156 -18.51 -8.99 -3.72
N ARG A 157 -19.54 -9.31 -4.51
CA ARG A 157 -19.69 -10.62 -5.17
C ARG A 157 -18.78 -10.82 -6.37
N THR A 158 -18.17 -9.75 -6.89
CA THR A 158 -17.28 -9.81 -8.06
C THR A 158 -15.83 -10.05 -7.68
N GLU A 159 -15.55 -10.31 -6.39
CA GLU A 159 -14.22 -10.55 -5.87
C GLU A 159 -13.44 -11.56 -6.72
N LYS A 160 -12.23 -11.15 -7.12
CA LYS A 160 -11.16 -12.03 -7.61
C LYS A 160 -9.99 -11.95 -6.64
N VAL A 161 -9.79 -13.00 -5.84
CA VAL A 161 -8.60 -13.10 -4.99
C VAL A 161 -7.40 -13.37 -5.88
N MET A 162 -6.50 -12.40 -5.97
CA MET A 162 -5.33 -12.45 -6.85
C MET A 162 -4.15 -13.09 -6.12
N LEU A 163 -3.85 -12.62 -4.91
CA LEU A 163 -2.68 -13.05 -4.14
C LEU A 163 -3.04 -13.23 -2.66
N GLU A 164 -2.63 -14.36 -2.08
CA GLU A 164 -2.73 -14.62 -0.64
C GLU A 164 -1.34 -14.53 0.01
N VAL A 165 -1.23 -13.71 1.06
CA VAL A 165 0.00 -13.54 1.83
C VAL A 165 -0.20 -14.16 3.22
N PRO A 166 0.46 -15.28 3.55
CA PRO A 166 0.37 -15.87 4.88
C PRO A 166 0.92 -14.91 5.94
N VAL A 167 0.18 -14.72 7.04
CA VAL A 167 0.61 -13.90 8.18
C VAL A 167 0.43 -14.68 9.49
N GLN A 168 1.05 -14.19 10.57
CA GLN A 168 0.71 -14.55 11.94
C GLN A 168 -0.21 -13.47 12.53
N ARG A 169 -1.11 -13.88 13.44
CA ARG A 169 -2.03 -13.00 14.19
C ARG A 169 -1.94 -13.22 15.71
N ASP A 170 -0.91 -13.93 16.17
CA ASP A 170 -0.66 -14.18 17.61
C ASP A 170 -0.24 -12.88 18.31
N GLU A 171 0.48 -12.03 17.59
CA GLU A 171 0.99 -10.74 18.03
C GLU A 171 0.85 -9.73 16.89
N CYS A 172 0.94 -8.45 17.21
CA CYS A 172 1.28 -7.44 16.20
C CYS A 172 2.67 -7.79 15.60
N CYS A 173 3.18 -7.18 14.54
CA CYS A 173 3.02 -5.84 14.02
C CYS A 173 3.45 -5.88 12.54
N HIS A 174 3.48 -4.72 11.89
CA HIS A 174 3.98 -4.50 10.53
C HIS A 174 3.17 -5.23 9.46
N SER A 175 1.91 -4.85 9.33
CA SER A 175 1.07 -5.33 8.22
C SER A 175 1.49 -4.69 6.88
N GLY A 176 1.88 -3.42 6.90
CA GLY A 176 1.96 -2.62 5.67
C GLY A 176 0.60 -2.57 4.97
N GLY A 177 0.60 -2.65 3.64
CA GLY A 177 -0.58 -2.93 2.86
C GLY A 177 -0.91 -1.93 1.75
N SER A 178 -0.06 -0.92 1.54
CA SER A 178 -0.26 0.10 0.51
C SER A 178 -0.19 -0.46 -0.90
N LEU A 179 -1.08 0.03 -1.76
CA LEU A 179 -1.19 -0.32 -3.18
C LEU A 179 -0.94 0.92 -4.04
N GLU A 180 -0.18 0.76 -5.12
CA GLU A 180 0.08 1.85 -6.06
C GLU A 180 0.25 1.29 -7.48
N PHE A 181 -0.43 1.89 -8.46
CA PHE A 181 -0.18 1.59 -9.86
C PHE A 181 1.01 2.41 -10.35
N GLY A 182 2.07 1.71 -10.76
CA GLY A 182 3.21 2.34 -11.40
C GLY A 182 3.14 2.29 -12.92
N PRO A 183 4.23 2.70 -13.58
CA PRO A 183 4.34 2.70 -15.03
C PRO A 183 4.01 1.35 -15.67
N ASP A 184 3.61 1.46 -16.92
CA ASP A 184 3.20 0.37 -17.80
C ASP A 184 1.94 -0.37 -17.36
N GLY A 185 1.33 -0.11 -16.19
CA GLY A 185 0.17 -0.86 -15.66
C GLY A 185 0.56 -1.91 -14.62
N ASN A 186 1.74 -1.77 -14.01
CA ASN A 186 2.18 -2.67 -12.94
C ASN A 186 1.60 -2.22 -11.60
N LEU A 187 1.06 -3.16 -10.83
CA LEU A 187 0.60 -2.93 -9.47
C LEU A 187 1.72 -3.25 -8.48
N PHE A 188 2.03 -2.29 -7.62
CA PHE A 188 2.97 -2.45 -6.52
C PHE A 188 2.22 -2.69 -5.21
N ILE A 189 2.72 -3.64 -4.41
CA ILE A 189 2.12 -4.00 -3.12
C ILE A 189 3.19 -3.92 -2.04
N SER A 190 2.97 -3.03 -1.08
CA SER A 190 3.88 -2.81 0.04
C SER A 190 3.52 -3.70 1.22
N ILE A 191 4.38 -4.65 1.60
CA ILE A 191 4.05 -5.66 2.62
C ILE A 191 5.08 -5.63 3.75
N GLY A 192 4.61 -5.45 4.98
CA GLY A 192 5.46 -5.52 6.17
C GLY A 192 5.96 -6.93 6.48
N ASP A 193 6.96 -7.01 7.34
CA ASP A 193 7.63 -8.25 7.74
C ASP A 193 6.79 -9.13 8.67
N ASN A 194 5.65 -8.60 9.13
CA ASN A 194 4.68 -9.20 10.03
C ASN A 194 5.29 -9.63 11.38
N THR A 195 6.41 -9.02 11.81
CA THR A 195 7.19 -9.38 13.02
C THR A 195 7.01 -8.36 14.13
N ASN A 196 6.75 -8.84 15.33
CA ASN A 196 6.71 -8.02 16.53
C ASN A 196 8.14 -7.54 16.86
N PRO A 197 8.40 -6.22 16.92
CA PRO A 197 9.73 -5.69 17.24
C PRO A 197 10.00 -5.56 18.74
N PHE A 198 8.97 -5.70 19.57
CA PHE A 198 9.08 -5.59 21.01
C PHE A 198 9.58 -6.91 21.61
N ASN A 199 9.80 -6.97 22.93
CA ASN A 199 10.31 -8.17 23.61
C ASN A 199 11.61 -8.75 23.02
N SER A 200 12.48 -7.87 22.52
CA SER A 200 13.80 -8.18 21.95
C SER A 200 14.92 -7.32 22.57
N ASP A 201 14.65 -6.65 23.70
CA ASP A 201 15.59 -5.82 24.46
C ASP A 201 16.38 -4.78 23.64
N GLY A 202 15.74 -4.22 22.61
CA GLY A 202 16.34 -3.25 21.70
C GLY A 202 17.22 -3.84 20.59
N PHE A 203 17.36 -5.17 20.54
CA PHE A 203 18.03 -5.88 19.45
C PHE A 203 17.03 -6.24 18.32
N ALA A 204 17.57 -6.66 17.19
CA ALA A 204 16.75 -7.21 16.11
C ALA A 204 15.95 -8.43 16.61
N PRO A 205 14.63 -8.53 16.33
CA PRO A 205 13.81 -9.64 16.77
C PRO A 205 14.23 -10.92 16.02
N ILE A 206 15.03 -11.76 16.68
CA ILE A 206 15.54 -13.03 16.15
C ILE A 206 15.39 -14.09 17.24
N ASP A 207 14.24 -14.75 17.27
CA ASP A 207 13.88 -15.71 18.32
C ASP A 207 13.36 -17.04 17.75
N GLU A 208 14.25 -18.04 17.65
CA GLU A 208 13.95 -19.30 16.97
C GLU A 208 13.05 -20.26 17.77
N ARG A 209 12.69 -19.90 19.00
CA ARG A 209 11.89 -20.78 19.85
C ARG A 209 10.49 -20.94 19.24
N PRO A 210 9.92 -22.16 19.15
CA PRO A 210 8.62 -22.38 18.51
C PRO A 210 7.47 -21.52 19.07
N SER A 211 7.50 -21.18 20.36
CA SER A 211 6.50 -20.32 21.01
C SER A 211 6.71 -18.82 20.79
N ARG A 212 7.74 -18.44 20.01
CA ARG A 212 8.22 -17.06 19.85
C ARG A 212 8.37 -16.64 18.38
N LEU A 213 7.81 -17.40 17.44
CA LEU A 213 7.91 -17.14 15.99
C LEU A 213 7.46 -15.73 15.57
N ALA A 214 6.50 -15.13 16.29
CA ALA A 214 6.08 -13.75 16.04
C ALA A 214 7.19 -12.70 16.24
N TRP A 215 8.26 -13.05 16.97
CA TRP A 215 9.47 -12.25 17.21
C TRP A 215 10.71 -12.78 16.47
N ASP A 216 10.54 -13.56 15.40
CA ASP A 216 11.64 -13.97 14.52
C ASP A 216 11.50 -13.32 13.14
N ALA A 217 12.30 -12.27 12.87
CA ALA A 217 12.31 -11.56 11.59
C ALA A 217 13.00 -12.34 10.46
N ARG A 218 13.74 -13.41 10.77
CA ARG A 218 14.46 -14.19 9.73
C ARG A 218 13.51 -14.91 8.78
N ARG A 219 12.26 -15.14 9.19
CA ARG A 219 11.26 -15.84 8.40
C ARG A 219 10.78 -15.09 7.16
N SER A 220 10.89 -13.76 7.13
CA SER A 220 10.22 -12.91 6.14
C SER A 220 11.17 -12.02 5.35
N SER A 221 11.61 -10.88 5.90
CA SER A 221 12.23 -9.80 5.08
C SER A 221 13.37 -10.25 4.18
N SER A 222 14.26 -11.12 4.70
CA SER A 222 15.40 -11.68 3.93
C SER A 222 15.10 -13.03 3.27
N ASN A 223 13.94 -13.63 3.53
CA ASN A 223 13.52 -14.89 2.92
C ASN A 223 13.00 -14.63 1.51
N THR A 224 13.65 -15.23 0.52
CA THR A 224 13.33 -15.11 -0.90
C THR A 224 12.06 -15.88 -1.29
N ASN A 225 11.65 -16.84 -0.48
CA ASN A 225 10.44 -17.65 -0.69
C ASN A 225 9.25 -17.17 0.17
N ASP A 226 9.29 -15.92 0.64
CA ASP A 226 8.25 -15.30 1.46
C ASP A 226 7.89 -13.92 0.91
N LEU A 227 6.59 -13.62 0.86
CA LEU A 227 6.05 -12.37 0.30
C LEU A 227 6.06 -11.23 1.32
N ARG A 228 6.30 -11.51 2.60
CA ARG A 228 6.36 -10.51 3.67
C ARG A 228 7.70 -9.80 3.72
N GLY A 229 7.68 -8.55 4.15
CA GLY A 229 8.85 -7.68 4.22
C GLY A 229 9.39 -7.36 2.83
N LYS A 230 8.49 -7.10 1.88
CA LYS A 230 8.77 -6.90 0.44
C LYS A 230 7.99 -5.71 -0.10
N ILE A 231 8.46 -5.19 -1.23
CA ILE A 231 7.57 -4.55 -2.22
C ILE A 231 7.44 -5.55 -3.36
N LEU A 232 6.21 -5.96 -3.64
CA LEU A 232 5.88 -6.82 -4.77
C LEU A 232 5.55 -5.98 -5.99
N ARG A 233 5.77 -6.54 -7.18
CA ARG A 233 5.35 -5.95 -8.45
C ARG A 233 4.75 -7.02 -9.35
N ILE A 234 3.49 -6.85 -9.70
CA ILE A 234 2.73 -7.76 -10.56
C ILE A 234 2.04 -6.97 -11.67
N ARG A 235 1.56 -7.67 -12.70
CA ARG A 235 0.68 -7.12 -13.73
C ARG A 235 -0.70 -7.77 -13.63
N PRO A 236 -1.74 -7.07 -13.18
CA PRO A 236 -3.10 -7.61 -13.21
C PRO A 236 -3.55 -8.01 -14.62
N GLU A 237 -4.35 -9.08 -14.73
CA GLU A 237 -4.94 -9.56 -15.98
C GLU A 237 -6.49 -9.57 -15.88
N ASP A 238 -7.16 -9.56 -17.03
CA ASP A 238 -8.62 -9.41 -17.12
C ASP A 238 -9.41 -10.51 -16.40
N ASP A 239 -8.88 -11.72 -16.34
CA ASP A 239 -9.52 -12.87 -15.70
C ASP A 239 -9.41 -12.85 -14.16
N GLY A 240 -8.69 -11.87 -13.60
CA GLY A 240 -8.39 -11.76 -12.18
C GLY A 240 -7.13 -12.52 -11.75
N SER A 241 -6.34 -13.01 -12.71
CA SER A 241 -4.97 -13.47 -12.46
C SER A 241 -3.97 -12.30 -12.57
N TYR A 242 -2.68 -12.62 -12.55
CA TYR A 242 -1.62 -11.66 -12.82
C TYR A 242 -0.43 -12.32 -13.50
N THR A 243 0.35 -11.53 -14.23
CA THR A 243 1.65 -11.92 -14.78
C THR A 243 2.80 -11.29 -13.98
N ILE A 244 4.01 -11.82 -14.17
CA ILE A 244 5.24 -11.33 -13.55
C ILE A 244 5.98 -10.41 -14.53
N PRO A 245 6.11 -9.11 -14.24
CA PRO A 245 6.86 -8.19 -15.08
C PRO A 245 8.36 -8.51 -15.11
N GLU A 246 9.00 -8.31 -16.27
CA GLU A 246 10.46 -8.40 -16.39
C GLU A 246 11.17 -7.38 -15.49
N GLY A 247 12.27 -7.78 -14.85
CA GLY A 247 13.04 -6.93 -13.94
C GLY A 247 12.68 -7.07 -12.46
N ASN A 248 11.79 -8.01 -12.09
CA ASN A 248 11.68 -8.46 -10.69
C ASN A 248 12.98 -9.17 -10.26
N LEU A 249 13.25 -9.25 -8.95
CA LEU A 249 14.50 -9.82 -8.43
C LEU A 249 14.69 -11.29 -8.79
N PHE A 250 13.59 -12.02 -9.00
CA PHE A 250 13.59 -13.43 -9.33
C PHE A 250 12.74 -13.71 -10.57
N PHE A 251 13.28 -14.51 -11.48
CA PHE A 251 12.53 -14.97 -12.65
C PHE A 251 11.57 -16.11 -12.28
N PRO A 252 10.44 -16.26 -12.99
CA PRO A 252 9.50 -17.36 -12.77
C PRO A 252 10.15 -18.74 -12.84
N GLY A 253 9.84 -19.61 -11.88
CA GLY A 253 10.36 -20.98 -11.81
C GLY A 253 11.75 -21.12 -11.16
N ARG A 254 12.38 -20.03 -10.71
CA ARG A 254 13.60 -20.10 -9.91
C ARG A 254 13.31 -20.81 -8.57
N PRO A 255 14.02 -21.90 -8.22
CA PRO A 255 13.80 -22.63 -6.97
C PRO A 255 13.94 -21.73 -5.74
N ASP A 256 13.10 -21.98 -4.72
CA ASP A 256 13.11 -21.30 -3.42
C ASP A 256 12.98 -19.76 -3.48
N THR A 257 12.30 -19.26 -4.51
CA THR A 257 12.04 -17.83 -4.67
C THR A 257 10.60 -17.54 -5.09
N ARG A 258 10.16 -16.31 -4.78
CA ARG A 258 8.89 -15.76 -5.22
C ARG A 258 9.11 -14.73 -6.34
N PRO A 259 8.65 -14.97 -7.57
CA PRO A 259 8.92 -14.09 -8.71
C PRO A 259 8.21 -12.73 -8.61
N GLU A 260 7.24 -12.56 -7.70
CA GLU A 260 6.53 -11.32 -7.41
C GLU A 260 7.44 -10.26 -6.75
N ILE A 261 8.57 -10.67 -6.18
CA ILE A 261 9.43 -9.79 -5.38
C ILE A 261 10.18 -8.79 -6.27
N TYR A 262 9.93 -7.50 -6.03
CA TYR A 262 10.67 -6.38 -6.66
C TYR A 262 11.69 -5.75 -5.71
N VAL A 263 11.34 -5.60 -4.43
CA VAL A 263 12.25 -5.17 -3.35
C VAL A 263 12.15 -6.13 -2.18
N MET A 264 13.28 -6.39 -1.51
CA MET A 264 13.34 -7.21 -0.30
C MET A 264 14.06 -6.50 0.85
N GLY A 265 13.90 -7.00 2.07
CA GLY A 265 14.50 -6.42 3.26
C GLY A 265 13.67 -5.31 3.91
N CYS A 266 12.39 -5.19 3.56
CA CYS A 266 11.52 -4.19 4.18
C CYS A 266 11.05 -4.64 5.57
N ARG A 267 10.91 -3.69 6.49
CA ARG A 267 10.35 -3.92 7.85
C ARG A 267 8.86 -3.62 7.88
N ASN A 268 8.49 -2.34 7.79
CA ASN A 268 7.09 -1.90 7.73
C ASN A 268 6.94 -0.76 6.71
N PRO A 269 7.02 -1.05 5.41
CA PRO A 269 6.81 -0.04 4.38
C PRO A 269 5.31 0.31 4.34
N PHE A 270 4.91 1.31 5.13
CA PHE A 270 3.49 1.56 5.40
C PHE A 270 2.75 2.20 4.22
N ARG A 271 3.41 3.10 3.48
CA ARG A 271 2.87 3.77 2.30
C ARG A 271 3.92 3.86 1.19
N ILE A 272 3.50 3.68 -0.05
CA ILE A 272 4.26 3.93 -1.28
C ILE A 272 3.47 4.90 -2.18
N SER A 273 4.17 5.71 -2.97
CA SER A 273 3.61 6.72 -3.90
C SER A 273 4.69 7.25 -4.82
#